data_AF-A0A2G9P0K1-F1
#
_entry.id   AF-A0A2G9P0K1-F1
#
_cell.length_a   1.000
_cell.length_b   1.000
_cell.length_c   1.000
_cell.angle_alpha   90.00
_cell.angle_beta   90.00
_cell.angle_gamma   90.00
#
_symmetry.space_group_name_H-M   'P 1'
#
loop_
_entity.id
_entity.type
_entity.pdbx_description
1 polymer ?
#
loop_
_entity_poly.entity_id
_entity_poly.type
_entity_poly.pdbx_seq_one_letter_code
_entity_poly.pdbx_strand_id
1 'polypeptide(L)'
;KHFGVQIEPEYFVTKPIIFGDFIKVGVDKAERVYEDLTDMEKIRSVLQDYLDDYNMTNAKDVKLVFFQDAVEHVSRIARMIRQERGNALLVGVGGTGKQSLTRLAAHMCGYKCFQIELSRGYNYDSFHEDLRKLYKMAGVEDKDMVFLFTDTQIVVEEFLEDINNMLNSGEVPNLFEKDELEFVLAATRPKAKEAGIPEGNRDEVFQYFINRVRQRLHIVLCMSPVGEAFRARCRMFPSLVNCCTIDWFVQWPREALLSVSQTFFTNIDLDSEEVKDRLSEMCVEIHMSVTEMAERYYAELRRRYYTTPTSYLELINLYLSMLGDKRKQLVSARDRVKNGLSKLWETNKLVDKMKVDLSALEPVLKQKSIDVEALMEKLSVDQENADQVRRIVKEDEAIAKVKAEETQAIADDAQRDLDEALPALEEANKALDSLDKADISEVRVFPSPPDLVMTVMEAICILLNAKPDWTTAKQLLGDSTFLKRLMEYDKENIKPQILLKLQKYIANPNFIPEKVERVSKACRSMCMWVRAMDLYSRVLKEVEPKKQKLATAQAELDATMATLQEKQRKLKEVEEQIKELQDKYDKSLGEKESLGKHWQF
;
A
#
# COMPACT_ATOMS: atom_id res chain seq x y z
N LYS A 1 79.68 -16.40 -19.48
CA LYS A 1 78.62 -16.36 -20.51
C LYS A 1 77.59 -15.23 -20.29
N HIS A 2 77.44 -14.67 -19.07
CA HIS A 2 76.35 -13.74 -18.73
C HIS A 2 76.74 -12.28 -18.43
N PHE A 3 78.02 -11.91 -18.49
CA PHE A 3 78.46 -10.51 -18.30
C PHE A 3 78.95 -9.86 -19.60
N GLY A 4 78.33 -10.23 -20.73
CA GLY A 4 78.66 -9.72 -22.07
C GLY A 4 77.71 -8.62 -22.55
N VAL A 5 77.14 -7.83 -21.64
CA VAL A 5 76.26 -6.71 -22.04
C VAL A 5 77.15 -5.54 -22.42
N GLN A 6 77.26 -5.26 -23.73
CA GLN A 6 77.87 -4.02 -24.21
C GLN A 6 76.85 -2.90 -24.02
N ILE A 7 77.05 -2.10 -22.98
CA ILE A 7 76.25 -0.93 -22.68
C ILE A 7 77.06 0.29 -23.09
N GLU A 8 76.53 1.09 -24.01
CA GLU A 8 77.15 2.36 -24.41
C GLU A 8 77.21 3.33 -23.21
N PRO A 9 78.28 4.12 -23.04
CA PRO A 9 78.41 5.07 -21.92
C PRO A 9 77.21 6.03 -21.78
N GLU A 10 76.58 6.39 -22.89
CA GLU A 10 75.40 7.27 -22.96
C GLU A 10 74.15 6.64 -22.31
N TYR A 11 74.07 5.32 -22.25
CA TYR A 11 72.97 4.59 -21.61
C TYR A 11 72.94 4.85 -20.10
N PHE A 12 74.11 4.92 -19.45
CA PHE A 12 74.21 5.18 -18.01
C PHE A 12 73.78 6.60 -17.61
N VAL A 13 73.67 7.51 -18.58
CA VAL A 13 73.24 8.90 -18.37
C VAL A 13 71.75 9.08 -18.65
N THR A 14 71.20 8.29 -19.57
CA THR A 14 69.85 8.49 -20.11
C THR A 14 68.81 7.53 -19.55
N LYS A 15 69.22 6.38 -19.01
CA LYS A 15 68.31 5.35 -18.50
C LYS A 15 68.67 4.90 -17.08
N PRO A 16 67.67 4.66 -16.22
CA PRO A 16 67.91 4.11 -14.91
C PRO A 16 68.42 2.67 -15.00
N ILE A 17 69.42 2.34 -14.18
CA ILE A 17 70.05 1.02 -14.17
C ILE A 17 69.26 0.11 -13.22
N ILE A 18 68.42 -0.77 -13.79
CA ILE A 18 67.54 -1.65 -13.01
C ILE A 18 67.82 -3.09 -13.40
N PHE A 19 68.73 -3.73 -12.67
CA PHE A 19 68.97 -5.16 -12.82
C PHE A 19 68.20 -5.95 -11.78
N GLY A 20 67.44 -6.94 -12.23
CA GLY A 20 66.60 -7.76 -11.38
C GLY A 20 66.33 -9.13 -11.99
N ASP A 21 65.72 -10.00 -11.18
CA ASP A 21 65.39 -11.38 -11.56
C ASP A 21 63.90 -11.72 -11.35
N PHE A 22 63.13 -10.73 -10.91
CA PHE A 22 61.76 -10.86 -10.46
C PHE A 22 60.72 -10.65 -11.58
N ILE A 23 61.16 -10.42 -12.83
CA ILE A 23 60.25 -10.13 -13.94
C ILE A 23 59.39 -11.35 -14.34
N LYS A 24 59.87 -12.57 -14.05
CA LYS A 24 59.12 -13.82 -14.26
C LYS A 24 58.50 -14.28 -12.95
N VAL A 25 57.21 -14.02 -12.79
CA VAL A 25 56.42 -14.39 -11.62
C VAL A 25 56.24 -15.91 -11.56
N GLY A 26 56.36 -16.51 -10.37
CA GLY A 26 56.08 -17.94 -10.13
C GLY A 26 57.21 -18.90 -10.49
N VAL A 27 58.38 -18.40 -10.90
CA VAL A 27 59.55 -19.22 -11.23
C VAL A 27 60.43 -19.44 -9.99
N ASP A 28 60.91 -20.68 -9.81
CA ASP A 28 61.82 -21.05 -8.71
C ASP A 28 63.11 -20.23 -8.76
N LYS A 29 63.68 -19.92 -7.58
CA LYS A 29 64.89 -19.10 -7.36
C LYS A 29 66.06 -19.53 -8.24
N ALA A 30 66.17 -20.83 -8.54
CA ALA A 30 67.23 -21.42 -9.37
C ALA A 30 67.08 -21.12 -10.88
N GLU A 31 65.86 -20.87 -11.35
CA GLU A 31 65.53 -20.60 -12.76
C GLU A 31 65.39 -19.10 -13.06
N ARG A 32 65.43 -18.25 -12.02
CA ARG A 32 65.38 -16.79 -12.15
C ARG A 32 66.67 -16.23 -12.75
N VAL A 33 66.55 -15.69 -13.96
CA VAL A 33 67.66 -15.05 -14.69
C VAL A 33 67.81 -13.61 -14.21
N TYR A 34 69.03 -13.25 -13.81
CA TYR A 34 69.38 -11.86 -13.49
C TYR A 34 69.68 -11.11 -14.79
N GLU A 35 68.85 -10.13 -15.14
CA GLU A 35 68.95 -9.39 -16.40
C GLU A 35 68.67 -7.89 -16.21
N ASP A 36 69.04 -7.09 -17.21
CA ASP A 36 68.75 -5.66 -17.25
C ASP A 36 67.28 -5.46 -17.62
N LEU A 37 66.52 -4.80 -16.75
CA LEU A 37 65.09 -4.57 -16.92
C LEU A 37 64.87 -3.18 -17.53
N THR A 38 64.62 -3.14 -18.83
CA THR A 38 64.51 -1.87 -19.58
C THR A 38 63.09 -1.31 -19.67
N ASP A 39 62.06 -2.14 -19.42
CA ASP A 39 60.65 -1.78 -19.60
C ASP A 39 59.99 -1.43 -18.25
N MET A 40 59.86 -0.13 -17.99
CA MET A 40 59.31 0.39 -16.73
C MET A 40 57.84 0.06 -16.51
N GLU A 41 57.02 0.00 -17.55
CA GLU A 41 55.58 -0.31 -17.40
C GLU A 41 55.40 -1.77 -17.01
N LYS A 42 56.13 -2.67 -17.66
CA LYS A 42 56.12 -4.08 -17.32
C LYS A 42 56.63 -4.33 -15.90
N ILE A 43 57.71 -3.64 -15.49
CA ILE A 43 58.23 -3.74 -14.11
C ILE A 43 57.16 -3.28 -13.10
N ARG A 44 56.50 -2.13 -13.35
CA ARG A 44 55.44 -1.62 -12.48
C ARG A 44 54.27 -2.61 -12.36
N SER A 45 53.83 -3.19 -13.47
CA SER A 45 52.76 -4.21 -13.45
C SER A 45 53.15 -5.41 -12.60
N VAL A 46 54.36 -5.95 -12.78
CA VAL A 46 54.83 -7.11 -12.01
C VAL A 46 54.97 -6.79 -10.52
N LEU A 47 55.47 -5.59 -10.19
CA LEU A 47 55.56 -5.14 -8.79
C LEU A 47 54.18 -4.94 -8.16
N GLN A 48 53.19 -4.51 -8.94
CA GLN A 48 51.80 -4.42 -8.49
C GLN A 48 51.23 -5.81 -8.21
N ASP A 49 51.45 -6.79 -9.08
CA ASP A 49 51.02 -8.17 -8.84
C ASP A 49 51.62 -8.75 -7.54
N TYR A 50 52.92 -8.50 -7.29
CA TYR A 50 53.57 -8.91 -6.04
C TYR A 50 53.03 -8.19 -4.80
N LEU A 51 52.61 -6.93 -4.95
CA LEU A 51 51.99 -6.16 -3.87
C LEU A 51 50.60 -6.69 -3.54
N ASP A 52 49.83 -7.04 -4.56
CA ASP A 52 48.48 -7.59 -4.41
C ASP A 52 48.54 -8.98 -3.76
N ASP A 53 49.49 -9.83 -4.16
CA ASP A 53 49.77 -11.12 -3.52
C ASP A 53 50.21 -10.97 -2.05
N TYR A 54 51.07 -9.98 -1.77
CA TYR A 54 51.48 -9.64 -0.41
C TYR A 54 50.27 -9.23 0.46
N ASN A 55 49.39 -8.38 -0.07
CA ASN A 55 48.21 -7.90 0.63
C ASN A 55 47.14 -9.01 0.79
N MET A 56 47.08 -9.98 -0.12
CA MET A 56 46.19 -11.13 0.01
C MET A 56 46.66 -12.09 1.12
N THR A 57 47.98 -12.23 1.31
CA THR A 57 48.59 -13.16 2.27
C THR A 57 48.71 -12.58 3.68
N ASN A 58 48.84 -11.25 3.82
CA ASN A 58 49.07 -10.58 5.09
C ASN A 58 47.85 -9.79 5.55
N ALA A 59 47.60 -9.76 6.86
CA ALA A 59 46.45 -9.06 7.43
C ALA A 59 46.56 -7.52 7.45
N LYS A 60 47.76 -6.96 7.18
CA LYS A 60 48.01 -5.51 7.18
C LYS A 60 48.26 -5.05 5.74
N ASP A 61 47.26 -4.44 5.13
CA ASP A 61 47.36 -3.90 3.78
C ASP A 61 48.41 -2.80 3.68
N VAL A 62 49.33 -2.95 2.73
CA VAL A 62 50.33 -1.94 2.38
C VAL A 62 49.93 -1.34 1.04
N LYS A 63 49.64 -0.04 1.04
CA LYS A 63 49.39 0.73 -0.19
C LYS A 63 50.69 1.39 -0.64
N LEU A 64 51.25 0.94 -1.76
CA LEU A 64 52.43 1.52 -2.39
C LEU A 64 52.08 2.07 -3.76
N VAL A 65 52.77 3.14 -4.12
CA VAL A 65 52.72 3.71 -5.47
C VAL A 65 54.10 3.56 -6.09
N PHE A 66 54.17 2.91 -7.25
CA PHE A 66 55.42 2.57 -7.93
C PHE A 66 55.87 3.68 -8.91
N PHE A 67 56.34 4.80 -8.38
CA PHE A 67 57.09 5.79 -9.16
C PHE A 67 58.53 5.32 -9.41
N GLN A 68 59.27 6.00 -10.29
CA GLN A 68 60.59 5.55 -10.76
C GLN A 68 61.56 5.21 -9.61
N ASP A 69 61.81 6.13 -8.67
CA ASP A 69 62.76 5.84 -7.59
C ASP A 69 62.28 4.69 -6.69
N ALA A 70 60.97 4.52 -6.48
CA ALA A 70 60.44 3.40 -5.71
C ALA A 70 60.77 2.06 -6.38
N VAL A 71 60.65 1.98 -7.70
CA VAL A 71 61.03 0.80 -8.50
C VAL A 71 62.53 0.54 -8.38
N GLU A 72 63.35 1.58 -8.50
CA GLU A 72 64.81 1.46 -8.37
C GLU A 72 65.21 0.99 -6.97
N HIS A 73 64.64 1.57 -5.91
CA HIS A 73 64.92 1.20 -4.53
C HIS A 73 64.48 -0.23 -4.21
N VAL A 74 63.28 -0.66 -4.62
CA VAL A 74 62.85 -2.07 -4.44
C VAL A 74 63.80 -3.02 -5.14
N SER A 75 64.21 -2.68 -6.36
CA SER A 75 65.15 -3.50 -7.14
C SER A 75 66.53 -3.57 -6.48
N ARG A 76 67.03 -2.45 -5.93
CA ARG A 76 68.29 -2.41 -5.16
C ARG A 76 68.19 -3.26 -3.90
N ILE A 77 67.11 -3.15 -3.13
CA ILE A 77 66.90 -3.93 -1.91
C ILE A 77 66.83 -5.42 -2.24
N ALA A 78 66.03 -5.81 -3.24
CA ALA A 78 65.93 -7.19 -3.71
C ALA A 78 67.29 -7.75 -4.13
N ARG A 79 68.10 -6.94 -4.83
CA ARG A 79 69.49 -7.30 -5.18
C ARG A 79 70.39 -7.47 -3.95
N MET A 80 70.30 -6.57 -2.98
CA MET A 80 71.11 -6.63 -1.75
C MET A 80 70.81 -7.88 -0.93
N ILE A 81 69.53 -8.20 -0.72
CA ILE A 81 69.12 -9.38 0.05
C ILE A 81 69.38 -10.69 -0.71
N ARG A 82 69.45 -10.67 -2.06
CA ARG A 82 69.79 -11.87 -2.83
C ARG A 82 71.28 -12.25 -2.70
N GLN A 83 72.16 -11.31 -2.40
CA GLN A 83 73.58 -11.58 -2.21
C GLN A 83 73.83 -12.36 -0.92
N GLU A 84 74.70 -13.37 -0.97
CA GLU A 84 75.14 -14.06 0.25
C GLU A 84 75.77 -13.07 1.23
N ARG A 85 75.33 -13.10 2.49
CA ARG A 85 75.74 -12.15 3.53
C ARG A 85 75.45 -10.68 3.19
N GLY A 86 74.52 -10.43 2.27
CA GLY A 86 74.11 -9.09 1.88
C GLY A 86 73.24 -8.44 2.96
N ASN A 87 73.75 -7.38 3.59
CA ASN A 87 73.02 -6.52 4.52
C ASN A 87 72.82 -5.13 3.91
N ALA A 88 71.77 -4.43 4.31
CA ALA A 88 71.43 -3.12 3.78
C ALA A 88 71.24 -2.07 4.89
N LEU A 89 71.78 -0.88 4.66
CA LEU A 89 71.52 0.32 5.47
C LEU A 89 70.75 1.32 4.60
N LEU A 90 69.45 1.42 4.84
CA LEU A 90 68.55 2.33 4.14
C LEU A 90 68.48 3.65 4.92
N VAL A 91 69.00 4.71 4.33
CA VAL A 91 69.10 6.03 4.97
C VAL A 91 68.15 7.01 4.30
N GLY A 92 67.21 7.56 5.04
CA GLY A 92 66.36 8.64 4.52
C GLY A 92 65.33 9.14 5.53
N VAL A 93 64.68 10.25 5.23
CA VAL A 93 63.66 10.83 6.13
C VAL A 93 62.47 9.88 6.32
N GLY A 94 61.72 10.05 7.41
CA GLY A 94 60.50 9.28 7.66
C GLY A 94 59.50 9.39 6.49
N GLY A 95 58.77 8.32 6.20
CA GLY A 95 57.74 8.31 5.15
C GLY A 95 58.23 8.03 3.72
N THR A 96 59.54 7.96 3.47
CA THR A 96 60.13 7.68 2.14
C THR A 96 59.89 6.28 1.59
N GLY A 97 59.24 5.39 2.34
CA GLY A 97 58.91 4.03 1.91
C GLY A 97 59.91 2.92 2.30
N LYS A 98 61.02 3.24 2.98
CA LYS A 98 62.08 2.28 3.38
C LYS A 98 61.55 0.93 3.92
N GLN A 99 60.66 0.99 4.93
CA GLN A 99 60.09 -0.21 5.55
C GLN A 99 59.20 -0.99 4.57
N SER A 100 58.29 -0.30 3.90
CA SER A 100 57.30 -0.93 3.03
C SER A 100 57.93 -1.58 1.80
N LEU A 101 58.91 -0.90 1.19
CA LEU A 101 59.66 -1.46 0.06
C LEU A 101 60.55 -2.63 0.48
N THR A 102 61.09 -2.64 1.71
CA THR A 102 61.81 -3.80 2.24
C THR A 102 60.92 -5.01 2.42
N ARG A 103 59.70 -4.83 2.97
CA ARG A 103 58.73 -5.92 3.13
C ARG A 103 58.33 -6.51 1.77
N LEU A 104 58.09 -5.65 0.78
CA LEU A 104 57.80 -6.08 -0.59
C LEU A 104 58.99 -6.82 -1.21
N ALA A 105 60.20 -6.27 -1.12
CA ALA A 105 61.40 -6.90 -1.68
C ALA A 105 61.67 -8.28 -1.04
N ALA A 106 61.48 -8.41 0.28
CA ALA A 106 61.55 -9.69 0.98
C ALA A 106 60.51 -10.67 0.44
N HIS A 107 59.26 -10.24 0.26
CA HIS A 107 58.19 -11.07 -0.30
C HIS A 107 58.48 -11.53 -1.73
N MET A 108 58.98 -10.64 -2.60
CA MET A 108 59.38 -10.96 -3.97
C MET A 108 60.47 -12.04 -4.04
N CYS A 109 61.38 -12.03 -3.05
CA CYS A 109 62.43 -13.04 -2.92
C CYS A 109 61.96 -14.32 -2.22
N GLY A 110 60.73 -14.36 -1.70
CA GLY A 110 60.21 -15.47 -0.89
C GLY A 110 60.79 -15.52 0.52
N TYR A 111 61.37 -14.43 1.00
CA TYR A 111 62.02 -14.35 2.31
C TYR A 111 61.03 -13.89 3.37
N LYS A 112 61.11 -14.47 4.56
CA LYS A 112 60.25 -14.06 5.67
C LYS A 112 60.81 -12.79 6.33
N CYS A 113 60.06 -11.70 6.24
CA CYS A 113 60.41 -10.46 6.92
C CYS A 113 60.01 -10.52 8.39
N PHE A 114 60.99 -10.38 9.29
CA PHE A 114 60.80 -10.29 10.74
C PHE A 114 61.06 -8.84 11.18
N GLN A 115 60.10 -8.28 11.91
CA GLN A 115 60.21 -6.95 12.50
C GLN A 115 59.74 -7.02 13.96
N ILE A 116 60.45 -6.34 14.84
CA ILE A 116 60.13 -6.30 16.28
C ILE A 116 58.87 -5.46 16.51
N GLU A 117 57.97 -5.96 17.35
CA GLU A 117 56.81 -5.20 17.83
C GLU A 117 57.08 -4.72 19.26
N LEU A 118 57.28 -3.42 19.43
CA LEU A 118 57.50 -2.84 20.74
C LEU A 118 56.23 -2.92 21.60
N SER A 119 56.33 -3.56 22.76
CA SER A 119 55.29 -3.61 23.79
C SER A 119 55.66 -2.73 24.99
N ARG A 120 54.69 -2.40 25.85
CA ARG A 120 54.97 -1.61 27.06
C ARG A 120 55.85 -2.44 28.00
N GLY A 121 57.07 -1.97 28.24
CA GLY A 121 58.07 -2.69 29.04
C GLY A 121 59.08 -3.49 28.22
N TYR A 122 59.10 -3.35 26.89
CA TYR A 122 60.10 -3.98 26.04
C TYR A 122 61.52 -3.58 26.47
N ASN A 123 62.32 -4.58 26.84
CA ASN A 123 63.64 -4.42 27.43
C ASN A 123 64.69 -5.26 26.66
N TYR A 124 65.92 -5.28 27.17
CA TYR A 124 67.02 -6.04 26.59
C TYR A 124 66.76 -7.55 26.53
N ASP A 125 66.15 -8.14 27.57
CA ASP A 125 65.82 -9.57 27.58
C ASP A 125 64.79 -9.93 26.49
N SER A 126 63.77 -9.08 26.32
CA SER A 126 62.75 -9.22 25.26
C SER A 126 63.39 -9.17 23.87
N PHE A 127 64.39 -8.31 23.68
CA PHE A 127 65.16 -8.24 22.44
C PHE A 127 65.99 -9.50 22.19
N HIS A 128 66.65 -10.02 23.21
CA HIS A 128 67.38 -11.29 23.12
C HIS A 128 66.45 -12.46 22.80
N GLU A 129 65.24 -12.50 23.35
CA GLU A 129 64.24 -13.51 22.98
C GLU A 129 63.88 -13.47 21.49
N ASP A 130 63.68 -12.28 20.93
CA ASP A 130 63.36 -12.12 19.51
C ASP A 130 64.56 -12.46 18.60
N LEU A 131 65.77 -12.09 19.00
CA LEU A 131 67.00 -12.52 18.33
C LEU A 131 67.17 -14.03 18.39
N ARG A 132 66.92 -14.69 19.53
CA ARG A 132 66.95 -16.16 19.64
C ARG A 132 65.97 -16.82 18.68
N LYS A 133 64.73 -16.31 18.56
CA LYS A 133 63.75 -16.81 17.59
C LYS A 133 64.27 -16.65 16.16
N LEU A 134 64.84 -15.49 15.85
CA LEU A 134 65.39 -15.19 14.52
C LEU A 134 66.55 -16.13 14.15
N TYR A 135 67.49 -16.36 15.07
CA TYR A 135 68.60 -17.29 14.89
C TYR A 135 68.12 -18.75 14.76
N LYS A 136 67.11 -19.17 15.52
CA LYS A 136 66.50 -20.51 15.39
C LYS A 136 65.86 -20.70 14.00
N MET A 137 65.11 -19.73 13.51
CA MET A 137 64.49 -19.78 12.17
C MET A 137 65.54 -19.79 11.04
N ALA A 138 66.57 -18.95 11.12
CA ALA A 138 67.59 -18.85 10.07
C ALA A 138 68.56 -20.05 10.09
N GLY A 139 69.04 -20.45 11.27
CA GLY A 139 70.09 -21.47 11.39
C GLY A 139 69.58 -22.90 11.55
N VAL A 140 68.54 -23.13 12.35
CA VAL A 140 68.02 -24.50 12.57
C VAL A 140 67.06 -24.89 11.44
N GLU A 141 66.08 -24.04 11.15
CA GLU A 141 65.04 -24.32 10.15
C GLU A 141 65.51 -24.09 8.70
N ASP A 142 66.61 -23.35 8.48
CA ASP A 142 67.15 -22.98 7.16
C ASP A 142 66.24 -22.10 6.30
N LYS A 143 65.47 -21.23 6.94
CA LYS A 143 64.60 -20.30 6.23
C LYS A 143 65.36 -19.02 5.88
N ASP A 144 65.19 -18.52 4.66
CA ASP A 144 65.68 -17.20 4.26
C ASP A 144 64.88 -16.12 5.02
N MET A 145 65.58 -15.33 5.84
CA MET A 145 65.00 -14.34 6.76
C MET A 145 65.53 -12.95 6.46
N VAL A 146 64.65 -11.94 6.53
CA VAL A 146 65.04 -10.52 6.53
C VAL A 146 64.71 -9.91 7.87
N PHE A 147 65.70 -9.40 8.59
CA PHE A 147 65.50 -8.66 9.83
C PHE A 147 65.37 -7.17 9.52
N LEU A 148 64.14 -6.64 9.61
CA LEU A 148 63.84 -5.23 9.42
C LEU A 148 63.88 -4.51 10.77
N PHE A 149 64.89 -3.65 10.96
CA PHE A 149 65.09 -2.89 12.18
C PHE A 149 65.14 -1.38 11.89
N THR A 150 64.47 -0.60 12.72
CA THR A 150 64.23 0.83 12.47
C THR A 150 64.70 1.69 13.63
N ASP A 151 65.06 2.94 13.34
CA ASP A 151 65.51 3.90 14.36
C ASP A 151 64.52 4.08 15.53
N THR A 152 63.21 4.03 15.26
CA THR A 152 62.15 4.09 16.27
C THR A 152 62.08 2.88 17.20
N GLN A 153 62.70 1.75 16.82
CA GLN A 153 62.74 0.52 17.63
C GLN A 153 63.93 0.48 18.60
N ILE A 154 64.84 1.45 18.52
CA ILE A 154 66.00 1.54 19.40
C ILE A 154 65.55 2.16 20.72
N VAL A 155 65.18 1.30 21.68
CA VAL A 155 64.80 1.73 23.05
C VAL A 155 66.05 1.99 23.89
N VAL A 156 67.08 1.16 23.72
CA VAL A 156 68.38 1.26 24.40
C VAL A 156 69.51 1.06 23.38
N GLU A 157 70.65 1.72 23.57
CA GLU A 157 71.75 1.73 22.59
C GLU A 157 72.47 0.38 22.50
N GLU A 158 72.39 -0.45 23.54
CA GLU A 158 72.91 -1.82 23.61
C GLU A 158 72.33 -2.71 22.50
N PHE A 159 71.12 -2.41 21.98
CA PHE A 159 70.55 -3.15 20.84
C PHE A 159 71.44 -3.02 19.60
N LEU A 160 72.09 -1.86 19.41
CA LEU A 160 73.00 -1.65 18.29
C LEU A 160 74.35 -2.33 18.50
N GLU A 161 74.76 -2.57 19.75
CA GLU A 161 75.96 -3.37 20.04
C GLU A 161 75.76 -4.81 19.56
N ASP A 162 74.62 -5.41 19.89
CA ASP A 162 74.25 -6.74 19.40
C ASP A 162 74.15 -6.79 17.88
N ILE A 163 73.46 -5.83 17.26
CA ILE A 163 73.36 -5.75 15.78
C ILE A 163 74.75 -5.59 15.14
N ASN A 164 75.64 -4.79 15.74
CA ASN A 164 77.01 -4.64 15.28
C ASN A 164 77.78 -5.97 15.33
N ASN A 165 77.58 -6.76 16.39
CA ASN A 165 78.16 -8.11 16.51
C ASN A 165 77.55 -9.07 15.47
N MET A 166 76.23 -9.04 15.24
CA MET A 166 75.57 -9.81 14.18
C MET A 166 76.13 -9.50 12.79
N LEU A 167 76.40 -8.23 12.49
CA LEU A 167 76.94 -7.80 11.20
C LEU A 167 78.40 -8.24 11.00
N ASN A 168 79.22 -8.17 12.05
CA ASN A 168 80.66 -8.45 11.98
C ASN A 168 80.97 -9.95 12.09
N SER A 169 80.74 -10.54 13.27
CA SER A 169 81.03 -11.95 13.56
C SER A 169 79.88 -12.89 13.17
N GLY A 170 78.63 -12.40 13.21
CA GLY A 170 77.43 -13.22 13.08
C GLY A 170 76.97 -13.83 14.41
N GLU A 171 77.68 -13.56 15.51
CA GLU A 171 77.39 -14.09 16.83
C GLU A 171 77.15 -12.95 17.82
N VAL A 172 76.10 -13.06 18.63
CA VAL A 172 75.82 -12.14 19.73
C VAL A 172 76.28 -12.79 21.05
N PRO A 173 77.19 -12.16 21.81
CA PRO A 173 77.67 -12.72 23.07
C PRO A 173 76.53 -12.97 24.06
N ASN A 174 76.57 -14.12 24.75
CA ASN A 174 75.58 -14.51 25.76
C ASN A 174 74.12 -14.56 25.29
N LEU A 175 73.86 -14.65 23.98
CA LEU A 175 72.49 -14.72 23.44
C LEU A 175 71.74 -16.00 23.85
N PHE A 176 72.44 -17.14 23.82
CA PHE A 176 71.90 -18.44 24.19
C PHE A 176 72.34 -18.85 25.59
N GLU A 177 71.39 -19.23 26.43
CA GLU A 177 71.70 -19.91 27.67
C GLU A 177 72.25 -21.32 27.39
N LYS A 178 72.92 -21.94 28.38
CA LYS A 178 73.58 -23.24 28.19
C LYS A 178 72.64 -24.34 27.67
N ASP A 179 71.42 -24.38 28.17
CA ASP A 179 70.41 -25.37 27.79
C ASP A 179 69.87 -25.12 26.37
N GLU A 180 69.65 -23.84 26.02
CA GLU A 180 69.19 -23.46 24.68
C GLU A 180 70.27 -23.66 23.62
N LEU A 181 71.53 -23.39 23.96
CA LEU A 181 72.67 -23.63 23.08
C LEU A 181 72.77 -25.13 22.76
N GLU A 182 72.62 -26.01 23.75
CA GLU A 182 72.64 -27.45 23.51
C GLU A 182 71.46 -27.90 22.65
N PHE A 183 70.28 -27.29 22.81
CA PHE A 183 69.13 -27.54 21.93
C PHE A 183 69.43 -27.15 20.47
N VAL A 184 69.98 -25.96 20.24
CA VAL A 184 70.34 -25.47 18.89
C VAL A 184 71.42 -26.35 18.26
N LEU A 185 72.43 -26.74 19.03
CA LEU A 185 73.49 -27.63 18.57
C LEU A 185 72.95 -29.02 18.23
N ALA A 186 72.12 -29.60 19.11
CA ALA A 186 71.49 -30.90 18.86
C ALA A 186 70.64 -30.90 17.59
N ALA A 187 69.89 -29.81 17.34
CA ALA A 187 69.10 -29.65 16.13
C ALA A 187 69.95 -29.41 14.86
N THR A 188 71.15 -28.84 15.01
CA THR A 188 72.05 -28.54 13.88
C THR A 188 73.00 -29.69 13.54
N ARG A 189 73.32 -30.57 14.50
CA ARG A 189 74.21 -31.74 14.33
C ARG A 189 73.91 -32.59 13.09
N PRO A 190 72.65 -33.00 12.79
CA PRO A 190 72.35 -33.81 11.61
C PRO A 190 72.77 -33.14 10.31
N LYS A 191 72.50 -31.83 10.20
CA LYS A 191 72.81 -31.03 9.01
C LYS A 191 74.30 -30.68 8.90
N ALA A 192 75.01 -30.63 10.02
CA ALA A 192 76.47 -30.48 10.05
C ALA A 192 77.17 -31.77 9.58
N LYS A 193 76.62 -32.94 9.96
CA LYS A 193 77.08 -34.25 9.49
C LYS A 193 76.96 -34.39 7.98
N GLU A 194 75.83 -33.98 7.41
CA GLU A 194 75.61 -33.94 5.94
C GLU A 194 76.64 -33.04 5.23
N ALA A 195 77.08 -31.96 5.87
CA ALA A 195 78.12 -31.07 5.38
C ALA A 195 79.57 -31.57 5.64
N GLY A 196 79.74 -32.77 6.22
CA GLY A 196 81.05 -33.40 6.44
C GLY A 196 81.75 -32.99 7.75
N ILE A 197 81.06 -32.35 8.69
CA ILE A 197 81.62 -31.89 9.96
C ILE A 197 81.45 -32.99 11.04
N PRO A 198 82.52 -33.37 11.78
CA PRO A 198 82.43 -34.37 12.84
C PRO A 198 81.48 -33.98 13.98
N GLU A 199 80.53 -34.86 14.32
CA GLU A 199 79.49 -34.61 15.35
C GLU A 199 80.05 -34.34 16.76
N GLY A 200 81.25 -34.86 17.06
CA GLY A 200 81.89 -34.72 18.37
C GLY A 200 82.51 -33.35 18.63
N ASN A 201 82.74 -32.53 17.59
CA ASN A 201 83.37 -31.23 17.74
C ASN A 201 82.31 -30.12 17.89
N ARG A 202 81.97 -29.80 19.14
CA ARG A 202 80.92 -28.81 19.47
C ARG A 202 81.19 -27.44 18.84
N ASP A 203 82.46 -27.01 18.81
CA ASP A 203 82.83 -25.69 18.32
C ASP A 203 82.65 -25.59 16.80
N GLU A 204 83.01 -26.64 16.04
CA GLU A 204 82.80 -26.67 14.59
C GLU A 204 81.31 -26.72 14.22
N VAL A 205 80.49 -27.46 14.97
CA VAL A 205 79.04 -27.48 14.78
C VAL A 205 78.42 -26.11 15.06
N PHE A 206 78.91 -25.40 16.09
CA PHE A 206 78.46 -24.04 16.38
C PHE A 206 78.88 -23.05 15.28
N GLN A 207 80.11 -23.13 14.79
CA GLN A 207 80.58 -22.30 13.66
C GLN A 207 79.78 -22.58 12.39
N TYR A 208 79.39 -23.83 12.14
CA TYR A 208 78.49 -24.19 11.04
C TYR A 208 77.11 -23.55 11.20
N PHE A 209 76.54 -23.59 12.41
CA PHE A 209 75.29 -22.89 12.73
C PHE A 209 75.39 -21.38 12.44
N ILE A 210 76.43 -20.71 12.95
CA ILE A 210 76.63 -19.27 12.74
C ILE A 210 76.83 -18.95 11.25
N ASN A 211 77.62 -19.74 10.52
CA ASN A 211 77.80 -19.54 9.08
C ASN A 211 76.48 -19.64 8.31
N ARG A 212 75.62 -20.58 8.68
CA ARG A 212 74.30 -20.71 8.08
C ARG A 212 73.39 -19.53 8.43
N VAL A 213 73.40 -19.08 9.68
CA VAL A 213 72.67 -17.85 10.07
C VAL A 213 73.15 -16.69 9.21
N ARG A 214 74.47 -16.48 9.05
CA ARG A 214 75.02 -15.38 8.23
C ARG A 214 74.65 -15.48 6.74
N GLN A 215 74.42 -16.68 6.22
CA GLN A 215 74.02 -16.89 4.82
C GLN A 215 72.53 -16.63 4.61
N ARG A 216 71.69 -16.97 5.59
CA ARG A 216 70.22 -16.95 5.49
C ARG A 216 69.57 -15.72 6.11
N LEU A 217 70.26 -15.04 7.02
CA LEU A 217 69.77 -13.86 7.72
C LEU A 217 70.35 -12.59 7.11
N HIS A 218 69.48 -11.80 6.48
CA HIS A 218 69.82 -10.50 5.92
C HIS A 218 69.32 -9.40 6.83
N ILE A 219 70.21 -8.52 7.28
CA ILE A 219 69.87 -7.41 8.18
C ILE A 219 69.62 -6.15 7.34
N VAL A 220 68.43 -5.56 7.50
CA VAL A 220 68.04 -4.32 6.83
C VAL A 220 67.72 -3.25 7.87
N LEU A 221 68.59 -2.24 7.92
CA LEU A 221 68.54 -1.15 8.88
C LEU A 221 67.91 0.08 8.23
N CYS A 222 66.80 0.56 8.76
CA CYS A 222 66.13 1.78 8.31
C CYS A 222 66.39 2.92 9.29
N MET A 223 67.28 3.84 8.91
CA MET A 223 67.70 4.95 9.77
C MET A 223 67.36 6.31 9.16
N SER A 224 66.95 7.26 10.00
CA SER A 224 66.83 8.66 9.59
C SER A 224 68.18 9.38 9.70
N PRO A 225 68.63 10.12 8.65
CA PRO A 225 69.83 10.96 8.75
C PRO A 225 69.58 12.25 9.55
N VAL A 226 68.34 12.46 10.03
CA VAL A 226 67.92 13.66 10.76
C VAL A 226 68.42 13.58 12.21
N GLY A 227 69.06 14.66 12.68
CA GLY A 227 69.62 14.74 14.03
C GLY A 227 71.04 14.22 14.15
N GLU A 228 71.59 14.24 15.36
CA GLU A 228 72.99 13.83 15.62
C GLU A 228 73.13 12.33 15.93
N ALA A 229 72.05 11.68 16.38
CA ALA A 229 72.06 10.29 16.83
C ALA A 229 72.57 9.32 15.75
N PHE A 230 72.12 9.46 14.50
CA PHE A 230 72.58 8.60 13.40
C PHE A 230 74.10 8.68 13.19
N ARG A 231 74.66 9.89 13.21
CA ARG A 231 76.11 10.10 13.05
C ARG A 231 76.89 9.55 14.24
N ALA A 232 76.38 9.73 15.46
CA ALA A 232 76.99 9.18 16.66
C ALA A 232 77.01 7.63 16.61
N ARG A 233 75.88 7.01 16.27
CA ARG A 233 75.76 5.55 16.13
C ARG A 233 76.69 4.98 15.06
N CYS A 234 76.82 5.63 13.90
CA CYS A 234 77.76 5.18 12.86
C CYS A 234 79.23 5.24 13.32
N ARG A 235 79.59 6.16 14.22
CA ARG A 235 80.94 6.25 14.80
C ARG A 235 81.16 5.20 15.90
N MET A 236 80.15 4.97 16.73
CA MET A 236 80.20 3.99 17.81
C MET A 236 80.18 2.55 17.30
N PHE A 237 79.46 2.29 16.21
CA PHE A 237 79.23 0.97 15.63
C PHE A 237 79.63 0.94 14.14
N PRO A 238 80.93 0.78 13.82
CA PRO A 238 81.43 0.85 12.45
C PRO A 238 80.88 -0.23 11.51
N SER A 239 80.45 -1.38 12.04
CA SER A 239 79.93 -2.49 11.21
C SER A 239 78.63 -2.12 10.50
N LEU A 240 77.88 -1.12 11.01
CA LEU A 240 76.69 -0.58 10.35
C LEU A 240 77.03 0.00 8.96
N VAL A 241 78.24 0.53 8.78
CA VAL A 241 78.71 1.12 7.52
C VAL A 241 79.58 0.12 6.74
N ASN A 242 80.43 -0.63 7.42
CA ASN A 242 81.41 -1.51 6.77
C ASN A 242 80.79 -2.82 6.25
N CYS A 243 79.73 -3.33 6.89
CA CYS A 243 79.14 -4.62 6.58
C CYS A 243 77.77 -4.52 5.87
N CYS A 244 77.29 -3.30 5.64
CA CYS A 244 76.03 -3.03 4.95
C CYS A 244 76.28 -2.25 3.66
N THR A 245 75.55 -2.58 2.61
CA THR A 245 75.47 -1.71 1.43
C THR A 245 74.51 -0.57 1.75
N ILE A 246 74.89 0.66 1.44
CA ILE A 246 74.12 1.86 1.78
C ILE A 246 73.22 2.25 0.61
N ASP A 247 71.93 2.43 0.87
CA ASP A 247 70.97 2.99 -0.09
C ASP A 247 70.36 4.27 0.48
N TRP A 248 70.46 5.37 -0.29
CA TRP A 248 70.03 6.69 0.13
C TRP A 248 68.65 7.01 -0.45
N PHE A 249 67.67 7.07 0.43
CA PHE A 249 66.31 7.53 0.15
C PHE A 249 66.28 9.05 0.22
N VAL A 250 66.46 9.67 -0.94
CA VAL A 250 66.36 11.12 -1.11
C VAL A 250 64.90 11.59 -1.00
N GLN A 251 64.72 12.91 -0.91
CA GLN A 251 63.39 13.50 -0.98
C GLN A 251 62.76 13.21 -2.34
N TRP A 252 61.45 12.99 -2.36
CA TRP A 252 60.74 12.68 -3.60
C TRP A 252 60.84 13.83 -4.59
N PRO A 253 61.29 13.59 -5.83
CA PRO A 253 61.30 14.61 -6.87
C PRO A 253 59.88 15.02 -7.26
N ARG A 254 59.76 16.13 -7.98
CA ARG A 254 58.48 16.65 -8.50
C ARG A 254 57.68 15.58 -9.25
N GLU A 255 58.35 14.76 -10.05
CA GLU A 255 57.76 13.68 -10.83
C GLU A 255 57.18 12.56 -9.96
N ALA A 256 57.85 12.20 -8.86
CA ALA A 256 57.36 11.22 -7.91
C ALA A 256 56.12 11.73 -7.18
N LEU A 257 56.12 12.99 -6.73
CA LEU A 257 54.96 13.62 -6.11
C LEU A 257 53.76 13.65 -7.08
N LEU A 258 54.00 14.00 -8.35
CA LEU A 258 52.96 14.04 -9.38
C LEU A 258 52.36 12.65 -9.65
N SER A 259 53.20 11.63 -9.80
CA SER A 259 52.75 10.26 -10.01
C SER A 259 51.90 9.75 -8.83
N VAL A 260 52.28 10.10 -7.60
CA VAL A 260 51.52 9.79 -6.40
C VAL A 260 50.17 10.51 -6.40
N SER A 261 50.13 11.83 -6.60
CA SER A 261 48.84 12.54 -6.62
C SER A 261 47.92 12.02 -7.71
N GLN A 262 48.40 11.82 -8.94
CA GLN A 262 47.61 11.26 -10.03
C GLN A 262 46.96 9.92 -9.65
N THR A 263 47.74 8.99 -9.08
CA THR A 263 47.24 7.68 -8.65
C THR A 263 46.14 7.79 -7.59
N PHE A 264 46.26 8.74 -6.65
CA PHE A 264 45.23 9.00 -5.65
C PHE A 264 43.97 9.63 -6.26
N PHE A 265 44.11 10.47 -7.30
CA PHE A 265 42.99 11.13 -7.96
C PHE A 265 42.26 10.26 -9.00
N THR A 266 42.88 9.19 -9.51
CA THR A 266 42.26 8.27 -10.48
C THR A 266 40.93 7.70 -9.99
N ASN A 267 40.85 7.33 -8.71
CA ASN A 267 39.68 6.68 -8.12
C ASN A 267 38.54 7.64 -7.74
N ILE A 268 38.66 8.93 -8.08
CA ILE A 268 37.67 9.94 -7.71
C ILE A 268 36.87 10.33 -8.93
N ASP A 269 35.55 10.34 -8.75
CA ASP A 269 34.61 10.86 -9.75
C ASP A 269 34.72 12.38 -9.82
N LEU A 270 35.50 12.87 -10.78
CA LEU A 270 35.62 14.28 -11.17
C LEU A 270 35.24 14.36 -12.65
N ASP A 271 34.40 15.34 -13.00
CA ASP A 271 33.75 15.43 -14.32
C ASP A 271 34.74 15.59 -15.51
N SER A 272 36.01 15.93 -15.25
CA SER A 272 37.04 16.11 -16.27
C SER A 272 38.40 15.59 -15.81
N GLU A 273 39.05 14.79 -16.67
CA GLU A 273 40.43 14.33 -16.49
C GLU A 273 41.42 15.50 -16.43
N GLU A 274 41.17 16.59 -17.18
CA GLU A 274 42.02 17.79 -17.11
C GLU A 274 42.03 18.41 -15.70
N VAL A 275 40.89 18.37 -15.00
CA VAL A 275 40.80 18.89 -13.63
C VAL A 275 41.57 17.98 -12.67
N LYS A 276 41.56 16.65 -12.88
CA LYS A 276 42.35 15.72 -12.08
C LYS A 276 43.84 15.97 -12.23
N ASP A 277 44.31 16.19 -13.46
CA ASP A 277 45.71 16.52 -13.71
C ASP A 277 46.12 17.84 -13.07
N ARG A 278 45.31 18.89 -13.21
CA ARG A 278 45.57 20.20 -12.59
C ARG A 278 45.56 20.15 -11.07
N LEU A 279 44.65 19.39 -10.46
CA LEU A 279 44.63 19.17 -9.01
C LEU A 279 45.87 18.40 -8.55
N SER A 280 46.29 17.41 -9.33
CA SER A 280 47.50 16.65 -9.07
C SER A 280 48.73 17.53 -9.09
N GLU A 281 48.87 18.41 -10.09
CA GLU A 281 49.92 19.44 -10.17
C GLU A 281 49.86 20.41 -8.98
N MET A 282 48.68 20.89 -8.62
CA MET A 282 48.49 21.82 -7.50
C MET A 282 48.99 21.22 -6.18
N CYS A 283 48.70 19.95 -5.90
CA CYS A 283 49.20 19.27 -4.71
C CYS A 283 50.74 19.28 -4.66
N VAL A 284 51.39 19.04 -5.79
CA VAL A 284 52.86 19.06 -5.91
C VAL A 284 53.41 20.45 -5.62
N GLU A 285 52.86 21.49 -6.24
CA GLU A 285 53.30 22.88 -6.03
C GLU A 285 53.11 23.32 -4.56
N ILE A 286 52.01 22.92 -3.93
CA ILE A 286 51.79 23.19 -2.51
C ILE A 286 52.88 22.52 -1.67
N HIS A 287 53.20 21.25 -1.92
CA HIS A 287 54.23 20.56 -1.14
C HIS A 287 55.62 21.18 -1.31
N MET A 288 56.01 21.46 -2.55
CA MET A 288 57.30 22.08 -2.88
C MET A 288 57.43 23.47 -2.25
N SER A 289 56.36 24.29 -2.30
CA SER A 289 56.38 25.63 -1.67
C SER A 289 56.55 25.55 -0.15
N VAL A 290 55.99 24.54 0.51
CA VAL A 290 56.18 24.32 1.96
C VAL A 290 57.63 23.93 2.26
N THR A 291 58.28 23.13 1.40
CA THR A 291 59.70 22.80 1.53
C THR A 291 60.59 24.04 1.42
N GLU A 292 60.35 24.90 0.42
CA GLU A 292 61.07 26.18 0.27
C GLU A 292 60.85 27.10 1.48
N MET A 293 59.61 27.21 1.97
CA MET A 293 59.29 28.00 3.16
C MET A 293 59.94 27.44 4.42
N ALA A 294 60.06 26.11 4.55
CA ALA A 294 60.75 25.47 5.67
C ALA A 294 62.25 25.80 5.69
N GLU A 295 62.89 25.87 4.52
CA GLU A 295 64.28 26.32 4.40
C GLU A 295 64.45 27.78 4.79
N ARG A 296 63.57 28.66 4.30
CA ARG A 296 63.54 30.07 4.68
C ARG A 296 63.33 30.26 6.19
N TYR A 297 62.39 29.53 6.77
CA TYR A 297 62.10 29.56 8.20
C TYR A 297 63.31 29.15 9.05
N TYR A 298 64.07 28.16 8.58
CA TYR A 298 65.33 27.78 9.21
C TYR A 298 66.41 28.86 9.06
N ALA A 299 66.52 29.49 7.90
CA ALA A 299 67.48 30.56 7.67
C ALA A 299 67.24 31.77 8.59
N GLU A 300 65.97 32.15 8.77
CA GLU A 300 65.58 33.33 9.56
C GLU A 300 65.54 33.05 11.06
N LEU A 301 64.91 31.95 11.51
CA LEU A 301 64.64 31.69 12.93
C LEU A 301 65.48 30.56 13.54
N ARG A 302 66.33 29.90 12.75
CA ARG A 302 67.14 28.74 13.16
C ARG A 302 66.32 27.58 13.75
N ARG A 303 65.03 27.52 13.43
CA ARG A 303 64.12 26.44 13.80
C ARG A 303 63.92 25.53 12.60
N ARG A 304 64.27 24.25 12.74
CA ARG A 304 64.16 23.27 11.65
C ARG A 304 62.75 22.71 11.61
N TYR A 305 62.12 22.74 10.43
CA TYR A 305 60.88 22.05 10.13
C TYR A 305 61.17 21.04 9.01
N TYR A 306 60.60 19.84 9.10
CA TYR A 306 60.87 18.77 8.14
C TYR A 306 59.58 18.45 7.38
N THR A 307 59.65 18.56 6.06
CA THR A 307 58.61 18.05 5.17
C THR A 307 58.87 16.56 4.91
N THR A 308 57.85 15.73 5.10
CA THR A 308 57.94 14.28 4.86
C THR A 308 56.93 13.86 3.80
N PRO A 309 57.22 12.79 3.02
CA PRO A 309 56.22 12.22 2.13
C PRO A 309 54.94 11.77 2.86
N THR A 310 55.02 11.37 4.13
CA THR A 310 53.83 11.08 4.95
C THR A 310 52.92 12.30 5.06
N SER A 311 53.48 13.48 5.34
CA SER A 311 52.70 14.73 5.40
C SER A 311 52.07 15.09 4.04
N TYR A 312 52.71 14.72 2.93
CA TYR A 312 52.13 14.87 1.59
C TYR A 312 50.92 13.94 1.37
N LEU A 313 51.06 12.67 1.76
CA LEU A 313 49.94 11.71 1.69
C LEU A 313 48.79 12.13 2.61
N GLU A 314 49.09 12.67 3.79
CA GLU A 314 48.08 13.22 4.70
C GLU A 314 47.35 14.43 4.10
N LEU A 315 48.06 15.34 3.41
CA LEU A 315 47.44 16.45 2.68
C LEU A 315 46.43 15.96 1.65
N ILE A 316 46.81 14.97 0.84
CA ILE A 316 45.92 14.38 -0.17
C ILE A 316 44.72 13.74 0.52
N ASN A 317 44.95 12.85 1.49
CA ASN A 317 43.87 12.17 2.21
C ASN A 317 42.90 13.14 2.91
N LEU A 318 43.42 14.21 3.51
CA LEU A 318 42.60 15.26 4.11
C LEU A 318 41.74 15.97 3.06
N TYR A 319 42.33 16.33 1.92
CA TYR A 319 41.58 16.93 0.81
C TYR A 319 40.46 16.01 0.33
N LEU A 320 40.73 14.70 0.18
CA LEU A 320 39.73 13.71 -0.24
C LEU A 320 38.59 13.58 0.75
N SER A 321 38.90 13.50 2.05
CA SER A 321 37.89 13.46 3.10
C SER A 321 37.02 14.71 3.07
N MET A 322 37.64 15.89 3.02
CA MET A 322 36.93 17.17 2.99
C MET A 322 36.07 17.32 1.74
N LEU A 323 36.57 16.89 0.57
CA LEU A 323 35.82 16.89 -0.68
C LEU A 323 34.58 16.01 -0.59
N GLY A 324 34.72 14.78 -0.07
CA GLY A 324 33.61 13.86 0.15
C GLY A 324 32.54 14.46 1.06
N ASP A 325 32.94 15.02 2.20
CA ASP A 325 32.03 15.65 3.15
C ASP A 325 31.31 16.86 2.55
N LYS A 326 32.04 17.73 1.83
CA LYS A 326 31.46 18.91 1.18
C LYS A 326 30.51 18.55 0.05
N ARG A 327 30.85 17.55 -0.77
CA ARG A 327 29.95 17.02 -1.80
C ARG A 327 28.67 16.48 -1.20
N LYS A 328 28.76 15.70 -0.11
CA LYS A 328 27.59 15.16 0.58
C LYS A 328 26.69 16.27 1.15
N GLN A 329 27.28 17.30 1.75
CA GLN A 329 26.55 18.48 2.24
C GLN A 329 25.82 19.21 1.10
N LEU A 330 26.51 19.47 -0.02
CA LEU A 330 25.94 20.16 -1.18
C LEU A 330 24.85 19.35 -1.87
N VAL A 331 25.07 18.05 -2.07
CA VAL A 331 24.08 17.13 -2.65
C VAL A 331 22.81 17.09 -1.80
N SER A 332 22.96 16.97 -0.48
CA SER A 332 21.81 16.99 0.44
C SER A 332 21.04 18.31 0.39
N ALA A 333 21.75 19.45 0.33
CA ALA A 333 21.13 20.77 0.19
C ALA A 333 20.41 20.92 -1.15
N ARG A 334 21.03 20.49 -2.25
CA ARG A 334 20.43 20.46 -3.59
C ARG A 334 19.18 19.60 -3.60
N ASP A 335 19.23 18.39 -3.04
CA ASP A 335 18.10 17.46 -3.04
C ASP A 335 16.93 17.98 -2.20
N ARG A 336 17.22 18.67 -1.09
CA ARG A 336 16.19 19.38 -0.31
C ARG A 336 15.48 20.45 -1.14
N VAL A 337 16.24 21.26 -1.88
CA VAL A 337 15.66 22.29 -2.77
C VAL A 337 14.89 21.64 -3.93
N LYS A 338 15.45 20.61 -4.56
CA LYS A 338 14.80 19.85 -5.64
C LYS A 338 13.47 19.25 -5.20
N ASN A 339 13.43 18.64 -4.01
CA ASN A 339 12.20 18.07 -3.45
C ASN A 339 11.16 19.17 -3.16
N GLY A 340 11.60 20.30 -2.61
CA GLY A 340 10.74 21.47 -2.40
C GLY A 340 10.17 22.00 -3.72
N LEU A 341 11.00 22.13 -4.76
CA LEU A 341 10.59 22.58 -6.08
C LEU A 341 9.62 21.59 -6.75
N SER A 342 9.87 20.28 -6.63
CA SER A 342 8.96 19.24 -7.15
C SER A 342 7.58 19.36 -6.51
N LYS A 343 7.52 19.56 -5.18
CA LYS A 343 6.25 19.76 -4.47
C LYS A 343 5.54 21.03 -4.91
N LEU A 344 6.26 22.13 -5.08
CA LEU A 344 5.68 23.36 -5.62
C LEU A 344 5.12 23.15 -7.03
N TRP A 345 5.84 22.41 -7.88
CA TRP A 345 5.42 22.12 -9.25
C TRP A 345 4.19 21.21 -9.31
N GLU A 346 4.14 20.17 -8.46
CA GLU A 346 2.97 19.31 -8.27
C GLU A 346 1.75 20.11 -7.80
N THR A 347 1.91 20.97 -6.80
CA THR A 347 0.84 21.84 -6.29
C THR A 347 0.37 22.81 -7.36
N ASN A 348 1.27 23.43 -8.12
CA ASN A 348 0.89 24.36 -9.17
C ASN A 348 0.08 23.65 -10.28
N LYS A 349 0.51 22.45 -10.68
CA LYS A 349 -0.22 21.61 -11.63
C LYS A 349 -1.61 21.21 -11.11
N LEU A 350 -1.73 20.91 -9.81
CA LEU A 350 -3.03 20.61 -9.19
C LEU A 350 -3.94 21.84 -9.20
N VAL A 351 -3.42 23.00 -8.80
CA VAL A 351 -4.16 24.27 -8.78
C VAL A 351 -4.62 24.66 -10.18
N ASP A 352 -3.77 24.52 -11.20
CA ASP A 352 -4.15 24.80 -12.59
C ASP A 352 -5.26 23.86 -13.07
N LYS A 353 -5.22 22.58 -12.68
CA LYS A 353 -6.32 21.65 -12.97
C LYS A 353 -7.62 22.06 -12.25
N MET A 354 -7.54 22.39 -10.96
CA MET A 354 -8.70 22.85 -10.18
C MET A 354 -9.31 24.14 -10.75
N LYS A 355 -8.50 25.08 -11.24
CA LYS A 355 -8.98 26.29 -11.92
C LYS A 355 -9.78 25.96 -13.18
N VAL A 356 -9.28 25.02 -14.00
CA VAL A 356 -9.98 24.57 -15.20
C VAL A 356 -11.31 23.92 -14.82
N ASP A 357 -11.30 23.01 -13.84
CA ASP A 357 -12.51 22.31 -13.38
C ASP A 357 -13.55 23.29 -12.83
N LEU A 358 -13.15 24.25 -11.98
CA LEU A 358 -14.04 25.29 -11.44
C LEU A 358 -14.62 26.19 -12.54
N SER A 359 -13.82 26.58 -13.53
CA SER A 359 -14.29 27.40 -14.66
C SER A 359 -15.30 26.66 -15.54
N ALA A 360 -15.19 25.33 -15.64
CA ALA A 360 -16.14 24.49 -16.37
C ALA A 360 -17.43 24.22 -15.57
N LEU A 361 -17.34 24.13 -14.23
CA LEU A 361 -18.48 23.93 -13.33
C LEU A 361 -19.35 25.18 -13.18
N GLU A 362 -18.77 26.38 -13.25
CA GLU A 362 -19.52 27.65 -13.09
C GLU A 362 -20.73 27.80 -14.04
N PRO A 363 -20.62 27.62 -15.38
CA PRO A 363 -21.77 27.73 -16.27
C PRO A 363 -22.80 26.62 -16.05
N VAL A 364 -22.36 25.40 -15.67
CA VAL A 364 -23.26 24.28 -15.38
C VAL A 364 -24.10 24.56 -14.14
N LEU A 365 -23.49 25.13 -13.09
CA LEU A 365 -24.20 25.50 -11.86
C LEU A 365 -25.24 26.61 -12.11
N LYS A 366 -24.87 27.61 -12.92
CA LYS A 366 -25.79 28.69 -13.34
C LYS A 366 -26.99 28.13 -14.10
N GLN A 367 -26.75 27.27 -15.09
CA GLN A 367 -27.84 26.66 -15.87
C GLN A 367 -28.76 25.82 -14.97
N LYS A 368 -28.18 24.96 -14.12
CA LYS A 368 -28.96 24.13 -13.18
C LYS A 368 -29.74 24.98 -12.16
N SER A 369 -29.25 26.15 -11.76
CA SER A 369 -30.02 27.06 -10.90
C SER A 369 -31.26 27.60 -11.60
N ILE A 370 -31.11 28.03 -12.85
CA ILE A 370 -32.23 28.52 -13.69
C ILE A 370 -33.25 27.40 -13.92
N ASP A 371 -32.80 26.19 -14.24
CA ASP A 371 -33.68 25.05 -14.49
C ASP A 371 -34.49 24.67 -13.23
N VAL A 372 -33.87 24.70 -12.05
CA VAL A 372 -34.54 24.43 -10.76
C VAL A 372 -35.54 25.53 -10.42
N GLU A 373 -35.21 26.81 -10.65
CA GLU A 373 -36.15 27.93 -10.45
C GLU A 373 -37.37 27.81 -11.37
N ALA A 374 -37.17 27.48 -12.65
CA ALA A 374 -38.27 27.28 -13.61
C ALA A 374 -39.16 26.06 -13.27
N LEU A 375 -38.56 24.97 -12.76
CA LEU A 375 -39.31 23.81 -12.27
C LEU A 375 -40.13 24.15 -11.02
N MET A 376 -39.58 24.94 -10.11
CA MET A 376 -40.28 25.39 -8.90
C MET A 376 -41.50 26.24 -9.24
N GLU A 377 -41.36 27.17 -10.18
CA GLU A 377 -42.46 28.03 -10.62
C GLU A 377 -43.60 27.19 -11.23
N LYS A 378 -43.28 26.26 -12.14
CA LYS A 378 -44.29 25.34 -12.71
C LYS A 378 -44.97 24.49 -11.65
N LEU A 379 -44.21 23.92 -10.72
CA LEU A 379 -44.75 23.09 -9.64
C LEU A 379 -45.68 23.90 -8.73
N SER A 380 -45.36 25.17 -8.46
CA SER A 380 -46.24 26.05 -7.67
C SER A 380 -47.58 26.32 -8.34
N VAL A 381 -47.59 26.58 -9.65
CA VAL A 381 -48.80 26.83 -10.45
C VAL A 381 -49.65 25.56 -10.54
N ASP A 382 -49.03 24.43 -10.84
CA ASP A 382 -49.74 23.15 -10.98
C ASP A 382 -50.31 22.68 -9.62
N GLN A 383 -49.57 22.88 -8.52
CA GLN A 383 -50.06 22.59 -7.16
C GLN A 383 -51.27 23.45 -6.79
N GLU A 384 -51.24 24.75 -7.08
CA GLU A 384 -52.38 25.65 -6.81
C GLU A 384 -53.62 25.23 -7.62
N ASN A 385 -53.43 24.88 -8.90
CA ASN A 385 -54.50 24.38 -9.75
C ASN A 385 -55.09 23.06 -9.22
N ALA A 386 -54.25 22.12 -8.78
CA ALA A 386 -54.72 20.86 -8.21
C ALA A 386 -55.46 21.06 -6.88
N ASP A 387 -55.01 21.97 -6.03
CA ASP A 387 -55.69 22.28 -4.77
C ASP A 387 -57.08 22.91 -5.01
N GLN A 388 -57.24 23.72 -6.06
CA GLN A 388 -58.56 24.21 -6.48
C GLN A 388 -59.48 23.08 -6.95
N VAL A 389 -59.00 22.20 -7.83
CA VAL A 389 -59.78 21.04 -8.33
C VAL A 389 -60.13 20.09 -7.18
N ARG A 390 -59.21 19.87 -6.23
CA ARG A 390 -59.42 19.01 -5.06
C ARG A 390 -60.52 19.53 -4.14
N ARG A 391 -60.60 20.86 -3.95
CA ARG A 391 -61.70 21.49 -3.19
C ARG A 391 -63.05 21.24 -3.86
N ILE A 392 -63.13 21.45 -5.17
CA ILE A 392 -64.37 21.25 -5.95
C ILE A 392 -64.81 19.79 -5.89
N VAL A 393 -63.90 18.83 -6.08
CA VAL A 393 -64.22 17.40 -5.98
C VAL A 393 -64.73 17.05 -4.59
N LYS A 394 -64.11 17.57 -3.51
CA LYS A 394 -64.54 17.30 -2.14
C LYS A 394 -65.94 17.87 -1.83
N GLU A 395 -66.27 19.03 -2.37
CA GLU A 395 -67.63 19.60 -2.26
C GLU A 395 -68.66 18.74 -3.01
N ASP A 396 -68.34 18.30 -4.24
CA ASP A 396 -69.21 17.42 -5.03
C ASP A 396 -69.39 16.03 -4.39
N GLU A 397 -68.34 15.47 -3.75
CA GLU A 397 -68.41 14.22 -2.99
C GLU A 397 -69.40 14.33 -1.82
N ALA A 398 -69.37 15.45 -1.10
CA ALA A 398 -70.28 15.69 0.02
C ALA A 398 -71.74 15.78 -0.45
N ILE A 399 -71.98 16.45 -1.59
CA ILE A 399 -73.32 16.58 -2.19
C ILE A 399 -73.83 15.22 -2.67
N ALA A 400 -72.99 14.43 -3.35
CA ALA A 400 -73.35 13.09 -3.81
C ALA A 400 -73.66 12.14 -2.64
N LYS A 401 -72.93 12.26 -1.52
CA LYS A 401 -73.17 11.46 -0.32
C LYS A 401 -74.53 11.77 0.32
N VAL A 402 -74.89 13.05 0.45
CA VAL A 402 -76.19 13.45 1.00
C VAL A 402 -77.34 12.91 0.13
N LYS A 403 -77.23 13.04 -1.19
CA LYS A 403 -78.24 12.51 -2.13
C LYS A 403 -78.35 10.99 -2.09
N ALA A 404 -77.24 10.28 -1.86
CA ALA A 404 -77.24 8.82 -1.70
C ALA A 404 -78.00 8.40 -0.44
N GLU A 405 -77.77 9.09 0.68
CA GLU A 405 -78.45 8.84 1.97
C GLU A 405 -79.97 9.12 1.87
N GLU A 406 -80.36 10.21 1.19
CA GLU A 406 -81.78 10.55 0.96
C GLU A 406 -82.49 9.52 0.07
N THR A 407 -81.84 9.03 -1.00
CA THR A 407 -82.41 8.02 -1.90
C THR A 407 -82.59 6.68 -1.19
N GLN A 408 -81.65 6.29 -0.33
CA GLN A 408 -81.73 5.05 0.46
C GLN A 408 -82.87 5.12 1.50
N ALA A 409 -83.04 6.25 2.19
CA ALA A 409 -84.12 6.41 3.16
C ALA A 409 -85.52 6.29 2.53
N ILE A 410 -85.69 6.76 1.29
CA ILE A 410 -86.94 6.62 0.52
C ILE A 410 -87.17 5.15 0.11
N ALA A 411 -86.11 4.38 -0.14
CA ALA A 411 -86.19 2.95 -0.45
C ALA A 411 -86.66 2.12 0.73
N ASP A 412 -86.07 2.37 1.91
CA ASP A 412 -86.38 1.61 3.12
C ASP A 412 -87.83 1.87 3.59
N ASP A 413 -88.34 3.09 3.42
CA ASP A 413 -89.71 3.46 3.78
C ASP A 413 -90.77 2.85 2.84
N ALA A 414 -90.48 2.72 1.54
CA ALA A 414 -91.38 2.08 0.58
C ALA A 414 -91.48 0.56 0.78
N GLN A 415 -90.40 -0.09 1.23
CA GLN A 415 -90.36 -1.52 1.47
C GLN A 415 -91.10 -1.92 2.75
N ARG A 416 -90.95 -1.14 3.82
CA ARG A 416 -91.59 -1.39 5.12
C ARG A 416 -93.12 -1.47 5.03
N ASP A 417 -93.74 -0.56 4.29
CA ASP A 417 -95.20 -0.52 4.17
C ASP A 417 -95.74 -1.71 3.36
N LEU A 418 -94.97 -2.21 2.39
CA LEU A 418 -95.39 -3.33 1.53
C LEU A 418 -95.38 -4.67 2.28
N ASP A 419 -94.52 -4.80 3.30
CA ASP A 419 -94.39 -6.00 4.14
C ASP A 419 -95.56 -6.19 5.14
N GLU A 420 -96.40 -5.16 5.37
CA GLU A 420 -97.55 -5.25 6.30
C GLU A 420 -98.71 -6.09 5.76
N ALA A 421 -98.96 -6.06 4.44
CA ALA A 421 -100.12 -6.71 3.83
C ALA A 421 -99.84 -8.06 3.15
N LEU A 422 -98.58 -8.35 2.80
CA LEU A 422 -98.20 -9.61 2.16
C LEU A 422 -98.53 -10.86 3.02
N PRO A 423 -98.25 -10.88 4.34
CA PRO A 423 -98.47 -12.08 5.16
C PRO A 423 -99.95 -12.48 5.25
N ALA A 424 -100.84 -11.48 5.42
CA ALA A 424 -102.28 -11.70 5.54
C ALA A 424 -102.91 -12.26 4.25
N LEU A 425 -102.39 -11.85 3.08
CA LEU A 425 -102.83 -12.35 1.78
C LEU A 425 -102.35 -13.78 1.50
N GLU A 426 -101.10 -14.10 1.87
CA GLU A 426 -100.58 -15.47 1.75
C GLU A 426 -101.32 -16.46 2.66
N GLU A 427 -101.63 -16.07 3.90
CA GLU A 427 -102.38 -16.91 4.84
C GLU A 427 -103.79 -17.21 4.32
N ALA A 428 -104.47 -16.21 3.77
CA ALA A 428 -105.83 -16.37 3.27
C ALA A 428 -105.90 -17.19 1.96
N ASN A 429 -104.90 -17.08 1.08
CA ASN A 429 -104.80 -17.94 -0.11
C ASN A 429 -104.55 -19.40 0.25
N LYS A 430 -103.70 -19.67 1.25
CA LYS A 430 -103.51 -21.04 1.77
C LYS A 430 -104.80 -21.63 2.36
N ALA A 431 -105.59 -20.83 3.07
CA ALA A 431 -106.86 -21.27 3.63
C ALA A 431 -107.89 -21.62 2.53
N LEU A 432 -107.89 -20.92 1.40
CA LEU A 432 -108.75 -21.24 0.25
C LEU A 432 -108.32 -22.51 -0.50
N ASP A 433 -107.02 -22.73 -0.67
CA ASP A 433 -106.47 -23.91 -1.36
C ASP A 433 -106.76 -25.22 -0.58
N SER A 434 -106.96 -25.13 0.73
CA SER A 434 -107.31 -26.27 1.59
C SER A 434 -108.76 -26.77 1.45
N LEU A 435 -109.63 -26.07 0.71
CA LEU A 435 -111.03 -26.46 0.50
C LEU A 435 -111.18 -27.47 -0.64
N ASP A 436 -111.96 -28.53 -0.43
CA ASP A 436 -112.24 -29.53 -1.46
C ASP A 436 -113.63 -29.38 -2.11
N LYS A 437 -113.89 -30.17 -3.16
CA LYS A 437 -115.16 -30.10 -3.92
C LYS A 437 -116.37 -30.55 -3.07
N ALA A 438 -116.16 -31.36 -2.03
CA ALA A 438 -117.21 -31.81 -1.14
C ALA A 438 -117.66 -30.66 -0.22
N ASP A 439 -116.71 -29.90 0.34
CA ASP A 439 -116.95 -28.74 1.18
C ASP A 439 -117.80 -27.65 0.50
N ILE A 440 -117.54 -27.41 -0.80
CA ILE A 440 -118.32 -26.45 -1.61
C ILE A 440 -119.73 -26.99 -1.90
N SER A 441 -119.84 -28.30 -2.12
CA SER A 441 -121.13 -28.94 -2.39
C SER A 441 -122.06 -28.92 -1.18
N GLU A 442 -121.52 -28.98 0.04
CA GLU A 442 -122.27 -28.88 1.30
C GLU A 442 -123.01 -27.53 1.39
N VAL A 443 -122.31 -26.44 1.10
CA VAL A 443 -122.88 -25.08 1.10
C VAL A 443 -123.93 -24.91 0.00
N ARG A 444 -123.82 -25.65 -1.11
CA ARG A 444 -124.75 -25.55 -2.24
C ARG A 444 -126.10 -26.21 -1.98
N VAL A 445 -126.20 -27.23 -1.12
CA VAL A 445 -127.44 -28.01 -0.97
C VAL A 445 -128.50 -27.30 -0.12
N PHE A 446 -128.15 -26.22 0.60
CA PHE A 446 -129.11 -25.50 1.43
C PHE A 446 -130.36 -25.02 0.64
N PRO A 447 -131.59 -25.40 1.07
CA PRO A 447 -132.84 -24.90 0.49
C PRO A 447 -133.07 -23.42 0.81
N SER A 448 -132.70 -23.01 2.04
CA SER A 448 -132.60 -21.62 2.51
C SER A 448 -131.34 -21.51 3.37
N PRO A 449 -130.32 -20.72 2.99
CA PRO A 449 -129.04 -20.65 3.71
C PRO A 449 -129.15 -19.85 5.02
N PRO A 450 -128.31 -20.13 6.03
CA PRO A 450 -128.15 -19.25 7.20
C PRO A 450 -127.59 -17.87 6.80
N ASP A 451 -128.01 -16.80 7.50
CA ASP A 451 -127.64 -15.41 7.20
C ASP A 451 -126.12 -15.16 7.07
N LEU A 452 -125.30 -15.87 7.87
CA LEU A 452 -123.84 -15.74 7.82
C LEU A 452 -123.23 -16.35 6.55
N VAL A 453 -123.81 -17.43 6.04
CA VAL A 453 -123.39 -18.04 4.76
C VAL A 453 -123.80 -17.14 3.59
N MET A 454 -125.00 -16.57 3.67
CA MET A 454 -125.52 -15.64 2.67
C MET A 454 -124.63 -14.39 2.55
N THR A 455 -124.23 -13.79 3.68
CA THR A 455 -123.36 -12.61 3.68
C THR A 455 -121.93 -12.88 3.16
N VAL A 456 -121.35 -14.06 3.43
CA VAL A 456 -120.04 -14.46 2.86
C VAL A 456 -120.12 -14.64 1.35
N MET A 457 -121.19 -15.30 0.89
CA MET A 457 -121.38 -15.51 -0.53
C MET A 457 -121.72 -14.23 -1.28
N GLU A 458 -122.49 -13.32 -0.69
CA GLU A 458 -122.73 -11.99 -1.25
C GLU A 458 -121.43 -11.18 -1.38
N ALA A 459 -120.56 -11.24 -0.38
CA ALA A 459 -119.26 -10.56 -0.42
C ALA A 459 -118.34 -11.13 -1.52
N ILE A 460 -118.34 -12.45 -1.73
CA ILE A 460 -117.63 -13.08 -2.85
C ILE A 460 -118.26 -12.72 -4.20
N CYS A 461 -119.59 -12.69 -4.30
CA CYS A 461 -120.28 -12.26 -5.51
C CYS A 461 -119.89 -10.82 -5.87
N ILE A 462 -119.75 -9.94 -4.88
CA ILE A 462 -119.30 -8.55 -5.09
C ILE A 462 -117.85 -8.50 -5.62
N LEU A 463 -116.93 -9.30 -5.07
CA LEU A 463 -115.55 -9.38 -5.58
C LEU A 463 -115.46 -9.94 -7.00
N LEU A 464 -116.28 -10.95 -7.32
CA LEU A 464 -116.37 -11.53 -8.67
C LEU A 464 -117.28 -10.72 -9.63
N ASN A 465 -117.75 -9.53 -9.21
CA ASN A 465 -118.60 -8.63 -9.98
C ASN A 465 -119.92 -9.25 -10.47
N ALA A 466 -120.49 -10.16 -9.67
CA ALA A 466 -121.79 -10.80 -9.86
C ALA A 466 -122.88 -10.16 -8.99
N LYS A 467 -124.16 -10.44 -9.29
CA LYS A 467 -125.28 -9.93 -8.49
C LYS A 467 -125.29 -10.59 -7.09
N PRO A 468 -125.45 -9.80 -6.00
CA PRO A 468 -125.43 -10.31 -4.63
C PRO A 468 -126.80 -10.90 -4.27
N ASP A 469 -127.14 -12.03 -4.89
CA ASP A 469 -128.35 -12.79 -4.62
C ASP A 469 -128.02 -14.28 -4.51
N TRP A 470 -128.73 -15.00 -3.64
CA TRP A 470 -128.44 -16.42 -3.37
C TRP A 470 -128.55 -17.31 -4.62
N THR A 471 -129.45 -16.97 -5.55
CA THR A 471 -129.59 -17.66 -6.83
C THR A 471 -128.31 -17.60 -7.67
N THR A 472 -127.66 -16.44 -7.75
CA THR A 472 -126.37 -16.27 -8.44
C THR A 472 -125.22 -16.89 -7.67
N ALA A 473 -125.19 -16.77 -6.33
CA ALA A 473 -124.20 -17.43 -5.48
C ALA A 473 -124.21 -18.95 -5.64
N LYS A 474 -125.40 -19.56 -5.74
CA LYS A 474 -125.59 -21.00 -5.94
C LYS A 474 -125.08 -21.48 -7.31
N GLN A 475 -125.19 -20.65 -8.34
CA GLN A 475 -124.60 -20.91 -9.66
C GLN A 475 -123.07 -20.86 -9.61
N LEU A 476 -122.51 -19.87 -8.92
CA LEU A 476 -121.05 -19.72 -8.76
C LEU A 476 -120.44 -20.88 -7.96
N LEU A 477 -121.10 -21.35 -6.89
CA LEU A 477 -120.68 -22.55 -6.14
C LEU A 477 -120.82 -23.85 -6.96
N GLY A 478 -121.59 -23.84 -8.05
CA GLY A 478 -121.73 -24.98 -8.96
C GLY A 478 -120.67 -25.07 -10.05
N ASP A 479 -119.90 -24.00 -10.26
CA ASP A 479 -118.83 -23.94 -11.25
C ASP A 479 -117.58 -24.68 -10.75
N SER A 480 -117.08 -25.65 -11.52
CA SER A 480 -115.87 -26.41 -11.18
C SER A 480 -114.60 -25.56 -11.09
N THR A 481 -114.61 -24.33 -11.61
CA THR A 481 -113.46 -23.41 -11.62
C THR A 481 -113.50 -22.33 -10.52
N PHE A 482 -114.49 -22.37 -9.63
CA PHE A 482 -114.73 -21.34 -8.63
C PHE A 482 -113.53 -21.05 -7.70
N LEU A 483 -112.92 -22.07 -7.07
CA LEU A 483 -111.74 -21.85 -6.20
C LEU A 483 -110.53 -21.30 -6.96
N LYS A 484 -110.32 -21.78 -8.19
CA LYS A 484 -109.23 -21.32 -9.05
C LYS A 484 -109.38 -19.83 -9.38
N ARG A 485 -110.61 -19.36 -9.64
CA ARG A 485 -110.93 -17.94 -9.84
C ARG A 485 -110.68 -17.06 -8.62
N LEU A 486 -110.77 -17.60 -7.41
CA LEU A 486 -110.44 -16.87 -6.18
C LEU A 486 -108.92 -16.80 -5.97
N MET A 487 -108.19 -17.88 -6.25
CA MET A 487 -106.72 -17.90 -6.11
C MET A 487 -106.01 -17.06 -7.19
N GLU A 488 -106.51 -17.07 -8.43
CA GLU A 488 -105.94 -16.31 -9.56
C GLU A 488 -106.54 -14.90 -9.69
N TYR A 489 -107.22 -14.40 -8.67
CA TYR A 489 -107.83 -13.07 -8.71
C TYR A 489 -106.75 -11.98 -8.74
N ASP A 490 -106.93 -10.99 -9.63
CA ASP A 490 -106.02 -9.85 -9.75
C ASP A 490 -106.13 -8.95 -8.51
N LYS A 491 -105.21 -9.18 -7.57
CA LYS A 491 -105.07 -8.47 -6.30
C LYS A 491 -104.49 -7.06 -6.45
N GLU A 492 -103.90 -6.72 -7.60
CA GLU A 492 -103.26 -5.42 -7.82
C GLU A 492 -104.22 -4.40 -8.45
N ASN A 493 -105.30 -4.85 -9.13
CA ASN A 493 -106.26 -3.97 -9.81
C ASN A 493 -107.72 -4.13 -9.35
N ILE A 494 -107.98 -4.10 -8.04
CA ILE A 494 -109.36 -4.11 -7.52
C ILE A 494 -110.01 -2.74 -7.72
N LYS A 495 -111.14 -2.67 -8.44
CA LYS A 495 -111.85 -1.41 -8.69
C LYS A 495 -112.32 -0.78 -7.35
N PRO A 496 -112.13 0.55 -7.13
CA PRO A 496 -112.52 1.22 -5.89
C PRO A 496 -114.00 1.07 -5.53
N GLN A 497 -114.86 0.95 -6.54
CA GLN A 497 -116.30 0.75 -6.38
C GLN A 497 -116.66 -0.61 -5.77
N ILE A 498 -115.80 -1.63 -5.95
CA ILE A 498 -115.99 -2.97 -5.39
C ILE A 498 -115.61 -2.96 -3.91
N LEU A 499 -114.47 -2.33 -3.55
CA LEU A 499 -114.01 -2.19 -2.16
C LEU A 499 -115.01 -1.43 -1.27
N LEU A 500 -115.58 -0.33 -1.78
CA LEU A 500 -116.63 0.43 -1.08
C LEU A 500 -117.87 -0.41 -0.77
N LYS A 501 -118.27 -1.29 -1.69
CA LYS A 501 -119.40 -2.21 -1.48
C LYS A 501 -119.04 -3.32 -0.50
N LEU A 502 -117.79 -3.80 -0.54
CA LEU A 502 -117.25 -4.82 0.36
C LEU A 502 -117.15 -4.34 1.82
N GLN A 503 -116.85 -3.05 2.01
CA GLN A 503 -116.67 -2.43 3.33
C GLN A 503 -117.91 -2.58 4.23
N LYS A 504 -119.12 -2.57 3.64
CA LYS A 504 -120.38 -2.81 4.37
C LYS A 504 -120.44 -4.18 5.04
N TYR A 505 -119.79 -5.19 4.44
CA TYR A 505 -119.74 -6.56 4.95
C TYR A 505 -118.58 -6.76 5.91
N ILE A 506 -117.39 -6.21 5.60
CA ILE A 506 -116.20 -6.30 6.45
C ILE A 506 -116.39 -5.55 7.79
N ALA A 507 -117.15 -4.45 7.80
CA ALA A 507 -117.46 -3.71 9.03
C ALA A 507 -118.49 -4.41 9.93
N ASN A 508 -119.12 -5.50 9.48
CA ASN A 508 -120.11 -6.23 10.28
C ASN A 508 -119.40 -7.07 11.38
N PRO A 509 -119.71 -6.88 12.68
CA PRO A 509 -119.06 -7.61 13.79
C PRO A 509 -119.26 -9.13 13.76
N ASN A 510 -120.20 -9.63 12.95
CA ASN A 510 -120.45 -11.06 12.77
C ASN A 510 -119.70 -11.66 11.57
N PHE A 511 -119.07 -10.83 10.71
CA PHE A 511 -118.30 -11.22 9.52
C PHE A 511 -116.83 -11.44 9.86
N ILE A 512 -116.57 -12.39 10.77
CA ILE A 512 -115.23 -12.75 11.25
C ILE A 512 -115.05 -14.25 11.02
N PRO A 513 -113.88 -14.71 10.52
CA PRO A 513 -113.65 -16.13 10.22
C PRO A 513 -114.06 -17.08 11.36
N GLU A 514 -113.75 -16.74 12.62
CA GLU A 514 -114.07 -17.55 13.81
C GLU A 514 -115.58 -17.73 14.07
N LYS A 515 -116.41 -16.73 13.73
CA LYS A 515 -117.87 -16.81 13.92
C LYS A 515 -118.53 -17.57 12.77
N VAL A 516 -118.01 -17.41 11.55
CA VAL A 516 -118.50 -18.09 10.35
C VAL A 516 -118.18 -19.59 10.40
N GLU A 517 -117.05 -19.98 10.99
CA GLU A 517 -116.66 -21.38 11.17
C GLU A 517 -117.69 -22.23 11.89
N ARG A 518 -118.40 -21.65 12.88
CA ARG A 518 -119.44 -22.36 13.64
C ARG A 518 -120.62 -22.80 12.79
N VAL A 519 -120.78 -22.19 11.61
CA VAL A 519 -121.87 -22.48 10.66
C VAL A 519 -121.35 -23.27 9.46
N SER A 520 -120.16 -22.94 8.94
CA SER A 520 -119.53 -23.69 7.85
C SER A 520 -118.02 -23.43 7.81
N LYS A 521 -117.22 -24.49 7.76
CA LYS A 521 -115.76 -24.40 7.59
C LYS A 521 -115.37 -23.83 6.23
N ALA A 522 -116.08 -24.21 5.17
CA ALA A 522 -115.85 -23.66 3.83
C ALA A 522 -116.03 -22.13 3.77
N CYS A 523 -117.04 -21.62 4.48
CA CYS A 523 -117.31 -20.19 4.54
C CYS A 523 -116.26 -19.41 5.37
N ARG A 524 -115.56 -20.05 6.31
CA ARG A 524 -114.46 -19.43 7.08
C ARG A 524 -113.30 -19.02 6.16
N SER A 525 -112.80 -19.93 5.35
CA SER A 525 -111.66 -19.66 4.44
C SER A 525 -112.03 -18.60 3.40
N MET A 526 -113.25 -18.67 2.89
CA MET A 526 -113.83 -17.67 1.99
C MET A 526 -113.92 -16.27 2.65
N CYS A 527 -114.36 -16.19 3.91
CA CYS A 527 -114.41 -14.93 4.67
C CYS A 527 -113.02 -14.33 4.94
N MET A 528 -112.03 -15.18 5.27
CA MET A 528 -110.64 -14.76 5.51
C MET A 528 -110.01 -14.13 4.26
N TRP A 529 -110.25 -14.73 3.10
CA TRP A 529 -109.77 -14.23 1.81
C TRP A 529 -110.37 -12.89 1.41
N VAL A 530 -111.68 -12.72 1.58
CA VAL A 530 -112.36 -11.44 1.33
C VAL A 530 -111.73 -10.31 2.16
N ARG A 531 -111.36 -10.58 3.42
CA ARG A 531 -110.74 -9.58 4.31
C ARG A 531 -109.28 -9.28 3.95
N ALA A 532 -108.52 -10.28 3.55
CA ALA A 532 -107.13 -10.09 3.14
C ALA A 532 -106.99 -9.27 1.85
N MET A 533 -107.94 -9.43 0.90
CA MET A 533 -107.97 -8.65 -0.34
C MET A 533 -108.24 -7.15 -0.11
N ASP A 534 -109.06 -6.80 0.89
CA ASP A 534 -109.27 -5.39 1.28
C ASP A 534 -108.01 -4.78 1.92
N LEU A 535 -107.31 -5.54 2.79
CA LEU A 535 -106.07 -5.07 3.43
C LEU A 535 -104.95 -4.82 2.42
N TYR A 536 -104.72 -5.76 1.49
CA TYR A 536 -103.69 -5.65 0.46
C TYR A 536 -103.95 -4.48 -0.50
N SER A 537 -105.20 -4.28 -0.92
CA SER A 537 -105.53 -3.17 -1.82
C SER A 537 -105.40 -1.79 -1.19
N ARG A 538 -105.55 -1.67 0.14
CA ARG A 538 -105.31 -0.40 0.87
C ARG A 538 -103.82 -0.07 0.94
N VAL A 539 -103.00 -1.04 1.30
CA VAL A 539 -101.54 -0.88 1.41
C VAL A 539 -100.92 -0.56 0.05
N LEU A 540 -101.35 -1.24 -1.02
CA LEU A 540 -100.84 -1.00 -2.38
C LEU A 540 -101.06 0.46 -2.84
N LYS A 541 -102.17 1.08 -2.44
CA LYS A 541 -102.47 2.49 -2.74
C LYS A 541 -101.53 3.48 -2.03
N GLU A 542 -100.98 3.11 -0.88
CA GLU A 542 -100.04 3.95 -0.12
C GLU A 542 -98.59 3.82 -0.64
N VAL A 543 -98.21 2.66 -1.19
CA VAL A 543 -96.85 2.40 -1.67
C VAL A 543 -96.60 2.88 -3.12
N GLU A 544 -97.62 2.92 -3.96
CA GLU A 544 -97.52 3.37 -5.37
C GLU A 544 -96.84 4.77 -5.55
N PRO A 545 -97.21 5.82 -4.80
CA PRO A 545 -96.53 7.13 -4.90
C PRO A 545 -95.09 7.10 -4.36
N LYS A 546 -94.73 6.18 -3.46
CA LYS A 546 -93.37 6.06 -2.91
C LYS A 546 -92.42 5.40 -3.92
N LYS A 547 -92.89 4.41 -4.68
CA LYS A 547 -92.12 3.78 -5.78
C LYS A 547 -91.74 4.76 -6.89
N GLN A 548 -92.65 5.66 -7.26
CA GLN A 548 -92.34 6.68 -8.28
C GLN A 548 -91.31 7.71 -7.79
N LYS A 549 -91.40 8.15 -6.53
CA LYS A 549 -90.41 9.06 -5.92
C LYS A 549 -89.02 8.44 -5.83
N LEU A 550 -88.94 7.14 -5.52
CA LEU A 550 -87.69 6.40 -5.51
C LEU A 550 -87.04 6.35 -6.90
N ALA A 551 -87.81 6.08 -7.95
CA ALA A 551 -87.29 6.04 -9.32
C ALA A 551 -86.72 7.38 -9.78
N THR A 552 -87.35 8.50 -9.41
CA THR A 552 -86.82 9.84 -9.72
C THR A 552 -85.56 10.17 -8.92
N ALA A 553 -85.51 9.84 -7.62
CA ALA A 553 -84.35 10.10 -6.79
C ALA A 553 -83.12 9.28 -7.22
N GLN A 554 -83.33 8.02 -7.63
CA GLN A 554 -82.26 7.15 -8.13
C GLN A 554 -81.64 7.66 -9.44
N ALA A 555 -82.47 8.15 -10.38
CA ALA A 555 -81.97 8.70 -11.64
C ALA A 555 -81.12 9.97 -11.44
N GLU A 556 -81.50 10.83 -10.49
CA GLU A 556 -80.71 12.01 -10.13
C GLU A 556 -79.38 11.63 -9.45
N LEU A 557 -79.41 10.60 -8.58
CA LEU A 557 -78.22 10.10 -7.91
C LEU A 557 -77.17 9.57 -8.91
N ASP A 558 -77.61 8.75 -9.86
CA ASP A 558 -76.76 8.15 -10.88
C ASP A 558 -76.07 9.22 -11.76
N ALA A 559 -76.80 10.29 -12.12
CA ALA A 559 -76.25 11.41 -12.88
C ALA A 559 -75.19 12.20 -12.09
N THR A 560 -75.42 12.44 -10.79
CA THR A 560 -74.42 13.07 -9.91
C THR A 560 -73.19 12.19 -9.69
N MET A 561 -73.35 10.88 -9.51
CA MET A 561 -72.22 9.96 -9.36
C MET A 561 -71.36 9.87 -10.63
N ALA A 562 -71.96 9.85 -11.82
CA ALA A 562 -71.21 9.84 -13.09
C ALA A 562 -70.36 11.12 -13.26
N THR A 563 -70.91 12.28 -12.91
CA THR A 563 -70.20 13.56 -12.96
C THR A 563 -69.05 13.60 -11.95
N LEU A 564 -69.27 13.07 -10.74
CA LEU A 564 -68.26 12.97 -9.70
C LEU A 564 -67.08 12.08 -10.13
N GLN A 565 -67.36 10.92 -10.71
CA GLN A 565 -66.35 9.96 -11.14
C GLN A 565 -65.43 10.55 -12.23
N GLU A 566 -65.98 11.34 -13.16
CA GLU A 566 -65.16 12.01 -14.17
C GLU A 566 -64.25 13.09 -13.55
N LYS A 567 -64.75 13.86 -12.58
CA LYS A 567 -63.94 14.86 -11.87
C LYS A 567 -62.86 14.21 -11.00
N GLN A 568 -63.15 13.10 -10.32
CA GLN A 568 -62.17 12.31 -9.58
C GLN A 568 -61.05 11.75 -10.48
N ARG A 569 -61.39 11.30 -11.70
CA ARG A 569 -60.38 10.84 -12.67
C ARG A 569 -59.44 11.98 -13.08
N LYS A 570 -59.99 13.15 -13.41
CA LYS A 570 -59.19 14.33 -13.77
C LYS A 570 -58.30 14.79 -12.61
N LEU A 571 -58.81 14.76 -11.37
CA LEU A 571 -58.00 15.07 -10.18
C LEU A 571 -56.81 14.10 -10.05
N LYS A 572 -57.05 12.80 -10.23
CA LYS A 572 -56.00 11.78 -10.14
C LYS A 572 -54.90 11.95 -11.20
N GLU A 573 -55.27 12.30 -12.43
CA GLU A 573 -54.32 12.58 -13.51
C GLU A 573 -53.43 13.79 -13.18
N VAL A 574 -54.01 14.86 -12.63
CA VAL A 574 -53.26 16.06 -12.20
C VAL A 574 -52.36 15.75 -11.00
N GLU A 575 -52.83 15.00 -10.00
CA GLU A 575 -52.02 14.59 -8.84
C GLU A 575 -50.81 13.71 -9.26
N GLU A 576 -50.97 12.84 -10.26
CA GLU A 576 -49.88 12.01 -10.79
C GLU A 576 -48.85 12.85 -11.55
N GLN A 577 -49.30 13.83 -12.35
CA GLN A 577 -48.41 14.79 -13.03
C GLN A 577 -47.61 15.64 -12.04
N ILE A 578 -48.24 16.13 -10.96
CA ILE A 578 -47.55 16.87 -9.89
C ILE A 578 -46.50 16.00 -9.22
N LYS A 579 -46.83 14.74 -8.92
CA LYS A 579 -45.88 13.83 -8.29
C LYS A 579 -44.65 13.58 -9.16
N GLU A 580 -44.84 13.37 -10.47
CA GLU A 580 -43.71 13.24 -11.40
C GLU A 580 -42.86 14.51 -11.49
N LEU A 581 -43.50 15.69 -11.46
CA LEU A 581 -42.79 16.97 -11.45
C LEU A 581 -42.02 17.18 -10.14
N GLN A 582 -42.59 16.75 -9.01
CA GLN A 582 -41.95 16.80 -7.70
C GLN A 582 -40.71 15.90 -7.64
N ASP A 583 -40.81 14.67 -8.13
CA ASP A 583 -39.67 13.74 -8.20
C ASP A 583 -38.54 14.29 -9.11
N LYS A 584 -38.90 14.94 -10.23
CA LYS A 584 -37.94 15.61 -11.13
C LYS A 584 -37.29 16.83 -10.47
N TYR A 585 -38.06 17.59 -9.70
CA TYR A 585 -37.57 18.75 -8.95
C TYR A 585 -36.58 18.30 -7.87
N ASP A 586 -36.95 17.33 -7.02
CA ASP A 586 -36.11 16.85 -5.92
C ASP A 586 -34.79 16.26 -6.44
N LYS A 587 -34.85 15.52 -7.55
CA LYS A 587 -33.63 15.02 -8.22
C LYS A 587 -32.75 16.16 -8.72
N SER A 588 -33.32 17.16 -9.37
CA SER A 588 -32.58 18.30 -9.91
C SER A 588 -31.99 19.18 -8.80
N LEU A 589 -32.70 19.32 -7.68
CA LEU A 589 -32.24 20.01 -6.47
C LEU A 589 -31.07 19.26 -5.82
N GLY A 590 -31.15 17.93 -5.69
CA GLY A 590 -30.05 17.12 -5.18
C GLY A 590 -28.78 17.17 -6.06
N GLU A 591 -28.94 17.19 -7.38
CA GLU A 591 -27.83 17.43 -8.31
C GLU A 591 -27.23 18.83 -8.13
N LYS A 592 -28.07 19.88 -8.00
CA LYS A 592 -27.62 21.26 -7.74
C LYS A 592 -26.85 21.38 -6.43
N GLU A 593 -27.35 20.80 -5.34
CA GLU A 593 -26.69 20.84 -4.03
C GLU A 593 -25.36 20.08 -4.02
N SER A 594 -25.28 18.93 -4.69
CA SER A 594 -24.03 18.16 -4.78
C SER A 594 -22.98 18.91 -5.60
N LEU A 595 -23.36 19.50 -6.72
CA LEU A 595 -22.49 20.37 -7.53
C LEU A 595 -22.09 21.65 -6.75
N GLY A 596 -23.01 22.24 -5.98
CA GLY A 596 -22.74 23.42 -5.16
C GLY A 596 -21.74 23.13 -4.03
N LYS A 597 -21.87 21.99 -3.35
CA LYS A 597 -20.88 21.52 -2.36
C LYS A 597 -19.52 21.26 -3.00
N HIS A 598 -19.49 20.72 -4.22
CA HIS A 598 -18.24 20.50 -4.94
C HIS A 598 -17.57 21.79 -5.42
N TRP A 599 -18.33 22.87 -5.61
CA TRP A 599 -17.82 24.19 -6.01
C TRP A 599 -17.33 25.05 -4.82
N GLN A 600 -17.91 24.88 -3.62
CA GLN A 600 -17.50 25.60 -2.40
C GLN A 600 -16.21 25.07 -1.76
N PHE A 601 -15.85 23.82 -2.03
CA PHE A 601 -14.59 23.18 -1.63
C PHE A 601 -13.58 23.27 -2.77
#